data_AF-A0A528HAU3-F1
#
_entry.id   AF-A0A528HAU3-F1
#
_cell.length_a   1.000
_cell.length_b   1.000
_cell.length_c   1.000
_cell.angle_alpha   90.00
_cell.angle_beta   90.00
_cell.angle_gamma   90.00
#
_symmetry.space_group_name_H-M   'P 1'
#
loop_
_entity.id
_entity.type
_entity.pdbx_description
1 polymer ?
#
loop_
_entity_poly.entity_id
_entity_poly.type
_entity_poly.pdbx_seq_one_letter_code
_entity_poly.pdbx_strand_id
1 'polypeptide(L)'
;GDARFKISNGEISKGRDIYFAIYQAIAGNETRDGIYKDYAKDFFDLIIVDECHRGSAREDGNWREILEWFDQAYQIGMTATPKREDNADTYAYFGDPIYEYSLAQGIADGFLAPYRVHRIISDFDAAGWRPSKGELDRYGREIPDSEYGTRDFERVIAVRARTEAF
;
A
#
# COMPACT_ATOMS: atom_id res chain seq x y z
N GLY A 1 -32.16 16.08 5.92
CA GLY A 1 -32.39 14.82 5.17
C GLY A 1 -31.07 14.40 4.59
N ASP A 2 -30.69 13.13 4.72
CA ASP A 2 -29.31 12.66 4.54
C ASP A 2 -28.86 12.74 3.08
N ALA A 3 -28.11 13.78 2.71
CA ALA A 3 -27.58 13.99 1.35
C ALA A 3 -26.47 12.99 0.97
N ARG A 4 -26.02 12.19 1.93
CA ARG A 4 -24.88 11.28 1.80
C ARG A 4 -25.34 9.83 1.75
N PHE A 5 -24.58 9.02 1.04
CA PHE A 5 -24.79 7.59 0.96
C PHE A 5 -23.46 6.85 0.99
N LYS A 6 -23.42 5.76 1.75
CA LYS A 6 -22.28 4.84 1.74
C LYS A 6 -22.68 3.61 0.94
N ILE A 7 -22.02 3.39 -0.20
CA ILE A 7 -22.22 2.17 -0.99
C ILE A 7 -21.53 1.03 -0.24
N SER A 8 -22.34 0.12 0.31
CA SER A 8 -21.86 -1.04 1.06
C SER A 8 -22.89 -2.16 1.01
N ASN A 9 -22.46 -3.39 1.23
CA ASN A 9 -23.32 -4.58 1.33
C ASN A 9 -24.27 -4.82 0.14
N GLY A 10 -23.95 -4.28 -1.05
CA GLY A 10 -24.81 -4.41 -2.21
C GLY A 10 -26.02 -3.48 -2.24
N GLU A 11 -26.13 -2.53 -1.32
CA GLU A 11 -27.21 -1.53 -1.30
C GLU A 11 -26.94 -0.41 -2.32
N ILE A 12 -28.00 -0.02 -3.03
CA ILE A 12 -27.96 1.00 -4.08
C ILE A 12 -28.91 2.12 -3.70
N SER A 13 -28.47 3.36 -3.88
CA SER A 13 -29.32 4.55 -3.74
C SER A 13 -29.00 5.53 -4.86
N LYS A 14 -30.01 6.04 -5.56
CA LYS A 14 -29.82 7.00 -6.67
C LYS A 14 -30.37 8.40 -6.36
N GLY A 15 -30.87 8.62 -5.15
CA GLY A 15 -31.51 9.87 -4.73
C GLY A 15 -30.68 10.66 -3.72
N ARG A 16 -29.36 10.57 -3.83
CA ARG A 16 -28.38 11.14 -2.89
C ARG A 16 -27.39 11.96 -3.70
N ASP A 17 -26.74 12.93 -3.06
CA ASP A 17 -25.85 13.86 -3.74
C ASP A 17 -24.38 13.47 -3.59
N ILE A 18 -24.02 12.84 -2.46
CA ILE A 18 -22.63 12.50 -2.12
C ILE A 18 -22.52 11.02 -1.79
N TYR A 19 -21.57 10.35 -2.43
CA TYR A 19 -21.37 8.91 -2.31
C TYR A 19 -19.99 8.58 -1.76
N PHE A 20 -19.94 7.64 -0.82
CA PHE A 20 -18.70 7.08 -0.27
C PHE A 20 -18.65 5.60 -0.55
N ALA A 21 -17.50 5.11 -1.03
CA ALA A 21 -17.28 3.71 -1.32
C ALA A 21 -15.83 3.32 -1.04
N ILE A 22 -15.63 2.03 -0.74
CA ILE A 22 -14.31 1.39 -0.80
C ILE A 22 -14.31 0.58 -2.09
N TYR A 23 -13.17 0.50 -2.80
CA TYR A 23 -13.04 -0.28 -4.04
C TYR A 23 -13.63 -1.68 -3.93
N GLN A 24 -13.31 -2.41 -2.87
CA GLN A 24 -13.81 -3.77 -2.63
C GLN A 24 -15.34 -3.86 -2.48
N ALA A 25 -15.99 -2.78 -2.05
CA ALA A 25 -17.44 -2.74 -1.90
C ALA A 25 -18.17 -2.47 -3.22
N ILE A 26 -17.47 -1.89 -4.21
CA ILE A 26 -18.04 -1.53 -5.50
C ILE A 26 -17.59 -2.41 -6.65
N ALA A 27 -16.36 -2.92 -6.59
CA ALA A 27 -15.79 -3.82 -7.59
C ALA A 27 -16.54 -5.15 -7.65
N GLY A 28 -16.50 -5.77 -8.83
CA GLY A 28 -17.00 -7.12 -9.02
C GLY A 28 -16.08 -8.16 -8.37
N ASN A 29 -16.61 -9.37 -8.21
CA ASN A 29 -15.83 -10.55 -7.88
C ASN A 29 -16.27 -11.71 -8.78
N GLU A 30 -15.69 -12.90 -8.62
CA GLU A 30 -15.98 -14.07 -9.47
C GLU A 30 -17.47 -14.49 -9.49
N THR A 31 -18.24 -14.06 -8.50
CA THR A 31 -19.65 -14.46 -8.30
C THR A 31 -20.64 -13.32 -8.51
N ARG A 32 -20.19 -12.07 -8.62
CA ARG A 32 -21.05 -10.90 -8.76
C ARG A 32 -20.38 -9.81 -9.58
N ASP A 33 -21.13 -9.25 -10.53
CA ASP A 33 -20.75 -8.00 -11.22
C ASP A 33 -20.56 -6.85 -10.23
N GLY A 34 -19.68 -5.90 -10.59
CA GLY A 34 -19.48 -4.70 -9.79
C GLY A 34 -20.74 -3.85 -9.71
N ILE A 35 -21.11 -3.44 -8.49
CA ILE A 35 -22.32 -2.65 -8.21
C ILE A 35 -22.30 -1.28 -8.91
N TYR A 36 -21.11 -0.80 -9.31
CA TYR A 36 -20.95 0.44 -10.05
C TYR A 36 -21.73 0.42 -11.37
N LYS A 37 -21.93 -0.76 -11.97
CA LYS A 37 -22.70 -0.94 -13.21
C LYS A 37 -24.20 -0.67 -13.05
N ASP A 38 -24.71 -0.64 -11.81
CA ASP A 38 -26.10 -0.27 -11.53
C ASP A 38 -26.33 1.25 -11.64
N TYR A 39 -25.26 2.04 -11.64
CA TYR A 39 -25.29 3.47 -11.90
C TYR A 39 -25.03 3.73 -13.39
N ALA A 40 -25.71 4.74 -13.95
CA ALA A 40 -25.45 5.16 -15.33
C ALA A 40 -24.02 5.71 -15.46
N LYS A 41 -23.42 5.63 -16.65
CA LYS A 41 -22.04 6.09 -16.89
C LYS A 41 -21.83 7.59 -16.62
N ASP A 42 -22.89 8.37 -16.80
CA ASP A 42 -22.98 9.81 -16.59
C ASP A 42 -23.59 10.17 -15.22
N PHE A 43 -23.69 9.21 -14.30
CA PHE A 43 -24.35 9.43 -13.00
C PHE A 43 -23.58 10.37 -12.07
N PHE A 44 -22.25 10.37 -12.15
CA PHE A 44 -21.39 11.21 -11.31
C PHE A 44 -20.77 12.34 -12.15
N ASP A 45 -20.85 13.57 -11.64
CA ASP A 45 -20.13 14.70 -12.25
C ASP A 45 -18.65 14.74 -11.82
N LEU A 46 -18.34 14.24 -10.62
CA LEU A 46 -17.01 14.27 -10.01
C LEU A 46 -16.75 12.99 -9.21
N ILE A 47 -15.58 12.40 -9.41
CA ILE A 47 -15.03 11.28 -8.65
C ILE A 47 -13.71 11.70 -8.03
N ILE A 48 -13.58 11.49 -6.72
CA ILE A 48 -12.33 11.71 -5.98
C ILE A 48 -11.82 10.35 -5.52
N VAL A 49 -10.59 10.04 -5.92
CA VAL A 49 -9.90 8.81 -5.57
C VAL A 49 -8.83 9.11 -4.52
N ASP A 50 -8.99 8.53 -3.35
CA ASP A 50 -7.95 8.52 -2.34
C ASP A 50 -6.98 7.36 -2.56
N GLU A 51 -5.70 7.59 -2.28
CA GLU A 51 -4.58 6.67 -2.50
C GLU A 51 -4.61 5.94 -3.85
N CYS A 52 -4.65 6.70 -4.95
CA CYS A 52 -4.74 6.17 -6.32
C CYS A 52 -3.58 5.23 -6.74
N HIS A 53 -2.53 5.11 -5.91
CA HIS A 53 -1.39 4.21 -6.11
C HIS A 53 -1.58 2.80 -5.54
N ARG A 54 -2.61 2.53 -4.73
CA ARG A 54 -2.73 1.29 -3.93
C ARG A 54 -3.42 0.12 -4.63
N GLY A 55 -3.41 0.04 -5.95
CA GLY A 55 -3.79 -1.19 -6.62
C GLY A 55 -2.60 -2.14 -6.66
N SER A 56 -2.73 -3.30 -6.02
CA SER A 56 -1.92 -4.45 -6.42
C SER A 56 -2.29 -4.85 -7.85
N ALA A 57 -1.44 -5.56 -8.60
CA ALA A 57 -1.72 -5.97 -9.99
C ALA A 57 -3.10 -6.63 -10.25
N ARG A 58 -3.75 -7.18 -9.21
CA ARG A 58 -5.14 -7.69 -9.27
C ARG A 58 -6.20 -6.63 -8.96
N GLU A 59 -5.92 -5.71 -8.05
CA GLU A 59 -6.78 -4.57 -7.73
C GLU A 59 -6.68 -3.47 -8.79
N ASP A 60 -5.57 -3.41 -9.53
CA ASP A 60 -5.31 -2.47 -10.62
C ASP A 60 -6.34 -2.54 -11.73
N GLY A 61 -6.71 -3.76 -12.14
CA GLY A 61 -7.78 -3.97 -13.10
C GLY A 61 -9.13 -3.47 -12.59
N ASN A 62 -9.46 -3.76 -11.32
CA ASN A 62 -10.78 -3.48 -10.77
C ASN A 62 -11.05 -1.98 -10.59
N TRP A 63 -10.09 -1.18 -10.11
CA TRP A 63 -10.31 0.26 -9.96
C TRP A 63 -10.35 0.97 -11.31
N ARG A 64 -9.49 0.54 -12.24
CA ARG A 64 -9.44 1.12 -13.58
C ARG A 64 -10.73 0.89 -14.35
N GLU A 65 -11.31 -0.30 -14.29
CA GLU A 65 -12.62 -0.59 -14.89
C GLU A 65 -13.74 0.32 -14.35
N ILE A 66 -13.73 0.61 -13.05
CA ILE A 66 -14.71 1.51 -12.43
C ILE A 66 -14.55 2.93 -12.98
N LEU A 67 -13.32 3.42 -13.06
CA LEU A 67 -13.05 4.77 -13.54
C LEU A 67 -13.29 4.91 -15.05
N GLU A 68 -12.99 3.89 -15.84
CA GLU A 68 -13.33 3.83 -17.28
C GLU A 68 -14.84 3.71 -17.52
N TRP A 69 -15.61 3.15 -16.57
CA TRP A 69 -17.07 3.16 -16.65
C TRP A 69 -17.67 4.56 -16.50
N PHE A 70 -17.09 5.38 -15.62
CA PHE A 70 -17.49 6.77 -15.37
C PHE A 70 -16.55 7.77 -16.09
N ASP A 71 -16.28 7.52 -17.37
CA ASP A 71 -15.37 8.31 -18.20
C ASP A 71 -15.80 9.77 -18.42
N GLN A 72 -17.09 10.07 -18.23
CA GLN A 72 -17.64 11.43 -18.35
C GLN A 72 -17.45 12.29 -17.08
N ALA A 73 -17.21 11.66 -15.93
CA ALA A 73 -16.99 12.37 -14.67
C ALA A 73 -15.62 13.04 -14.68
N TYR A 74 -15.51 14.20 -14.03
CA TYR A 74 -14.18 14.70 -13.65
C TYR A 74 -13.56 13.75 -12.61
N GLN A 75 -12.28 13.41 -12.77
CA GLN A 75 -11.61 12.45 -11.90
C GLN A 75 -10.36 13.06 -11.28
N ILE A 76 -10.32 13.10 -9.94
CA ILE A 76 -9.20 13.64 -9.17
C ILE A 76 -8.58 12.50 -8.35
N GLY A 77 -7.34 12.13 -8.69
CA GLY A 77 -6.53 11.20 -7.91
C GLY A 77 -5.69 11.93 -6.87
N MET A 78 -5.69 11.43 -5.64
CA MET A 78 -4.83 11.88 -4.55
C MET A 78 -3.90 10.75 -4.12
N THR A 79 -2.65 11.07 -3.85
CA THR A 79 -1.70 10.11 -3.28
C THR A 79 -0.67 10.79 -2.40
N ALA A 80 -0.26 10.09 -1.34
CA ALA A 80 0.87 10.49 -0.50
C ALA A 80 2.23 9.98 -1.01
N THR A 81 2.27 9.08 -2.00
CA THR A 81 3.53 8.49 -2.47
C THR A 81 3.94 9.06 -3.85
N PRO A 82 5.18 9.54 -3.99
CA PRO A 82 5.67 10.01 -5.28
C PRO A 82 5.84 8.83 -6.24
N LYS A 83 6.03 9.14 -7.53
CA LYS A 83 6.22 8.15 -8.59
C LYS A 83 7.37 7.19 -8.29
N ARG A 84 7.11 5.90 -8.42
CA ARG A 84 8.02 4.76 -8.24
C ARG A 84 7.71 3.71 -9.31
N GLU A 85 8.59 2.73 -9.49
CA GLU A 85 8.37 1.67 -10.49
C GLU A 85 7.12 0.84 -10.20
N ASP A 86 6.76 0.67 -8.93
CA ASP A 86 5.60 -0.10 -8.46
C ASP A 86 4.26 0.64 -8.55
N ASN A 87 4.24 1.92 -8.93
CA ASN A 87 3.00 2.70 -9.12
C ASN A 87 2.88 3.32 -10.53
N ALA A 88 3.59 2.77 -11.51
CA ALA A 88 3.62 3.30 -12.88
C ALA A 88 2.25 3.40 -13.54
N ASP A 89 1.36 2.43 -13.29
CA ASP A 89 0.02 2.38 -13.90
C ASP A 89 -0.90 3.52 -13.44
N THR A 90 -0.78 3.96 -12.19
CA THR A 90 -1.51 5.11 -11.66
C THR A 90 -1.16 6.39 -12.41
N TYR A 91 0.14 6.64 -12.60
CA TYR A 91 0.61 7.81 -13.34
C TYR A 91 0.34 7.69 -14.85
N ALA A 92 0.23 6.47 -15.38
CA ALA A 92 -0.22 6.26 -16.76
C ALA A 92 -1.70 6.64 -16.95
N TYR A 93 -2.54 6.43 -15.94
CA TYR A 93 -3.96 6.80 -15.96
C TYR A 93 -4.20 8.29 -15.69
N PHE A 94 -3.72 8.80 -14.55
CA PHE A 94 -3.98 10.17 -14.11
C PHE A 94 -3.04 11.21 -14.75
N GLY A 95 -1.91 10.77 -15.32
CA GLY A 95 -0.86 11.65 -15.81
C GLY A 95 0.05 12.20 -14.71
N ASP A 96 0.76 13.28 -15.04
CA ASP A 96 1.66 13.96 -14.10
C ASP A 96 0.86 14.75 -13.05
N PRO A 97 1.35 14.82 -11.79
CA PRO A 97 0.66 15.53 -10.73
C PRO A 97 0.57 17.03 -11.05
N ILE A 98 -0.63 17.59 -10.93
CA ILE A 98 -0.85 19.04 -11.09
C ILE A 98 -0.30 19.85 -9.90
N TYR A 99 -0.10 19.19 -8.76
CA TYR A 99 0.46 19.78 -7.54
C TYR A 99 1.10 18.68 -6.69
N GLU A 100 2.28 18.97 -6.13
CA GLU A 100 2.95 18.10 -5.17
C GLU A 100 3.31 18.91 -3.93
N TYR A 101 2.94 18.41 -2.75
CA TYR A 101 3.35 18.96 -1.47
C TYR A 101 4.24 17.96 -0.75
N SER A 102 5.55 18.19 -0.83
CA SER A 102 6.53 17.21 -0.37
C SER A 102 6.62 17.15 1.17
N LEU A 103 7.07 16.01 1.69
CA LEU A 103 7.41 15.86 3.11
C LEU A 103 8.41 16.92 3.58
N ALA A 104 9.41 17.25 2.75
CA ALA A 104 10.41 18.27 3.07
C ALA A 104 9.78 19.66 3.22
N GLN A 105 8.83 20.01 2.33
CA GLN A 105 8.11 21.27 2.40
C GLN A 105 7.20 21.33 3.63
N GLY A 106 6.46 20.25 3.92
CA GLY A 106 5.65 20.16 5.14
C GLY A 106 6.44 20.32 6.44
N ILE A 107 7.68 19.83 6.47
CA ILE A 107 8.58 20.03 7.62
C ILE A 107 9.05 21.50 7.68
N ALA A 108 9.44 22.08 6.55
CA ALA A 108 9.90 23.47 6.48
C ALA A 108 8.83 24.48 6.88
N ASP A 109 7.58 24.24 6.47
CA ASP A 109 6.42 25.09 6.78
C ASP A 109 5.89 24.89 8.22
N GLY A 110 6.40 23.87 8.94
CA GLY A 110 6.00 23.57 10.31
C GLY A 110 4.70 22.76 10.45
N PHE A 111 4.16 22.22 9.36
CA PHE A 111 2.97 21.35 9.39
C PHE A 111 3.29 19.89 9.69
N LEU A 112 4.52 19.43 9.39
CA LEU A 112 4.98 18.07 9.63
C LEU A 112 6.18 18.04 10.58
N ALA A 113 6.27 16.99 11.40
CA ALA A 113 7.35 16.83 12.35
C ALA A 113 8.66 16.42 11.64
N PRO A 114 9.81 17.04 11.98
CA PRO A 114 11.11 16.57 11.51
C PRO A 114 11.44 15.20 12.11
N TYR A 115 12.20 14.38 11.38
CA TYR A 115 12.63 13.05 11.84
C TYR A 115 14.15 12.88 11.77
N ARG A 116 14.67 11.98 12.59
CA ARG A 116 16.08 11.54 12.55
C ARG A 116 16.13 10.06 12.21
N VAL A 117 16.93 9.71 11.21
CA VAL A 117 17.12 8.31 10.81
C VAL A 117 18.35 7.76 11.54
N HIS A 118 18.13 6.86 12.49
CA HIS A 118 19.20 6.07 13.10
C HIS A 118 19.28 4.73 12.38
N ARG A 119 20.20 4.61 11.42
CA ARG A 119 20.48 3.32 10.77
C ARG A 119 21.35 2.49 11.70
N ILE A 120 20.76 1.46 12.29
CA ILE A 120 21.48 0.48 13.12
C ILE A 120 21.79 -0.71 12.22
N ILE A 121 23.07 -0.93 11.97
CA ILE A 121 23.57 -2.13 11.29
C ILE A 121 24.24 -2.96 12.38
N SER A 122 23.77 -4.19 12.58
CA SER A 122 24.39 -5.10 13.55
C SER A 122 25.73 -5.57 13.00
N ASP A 123 26.71 -5.81 13.87
CA ASP A 123 28.02 -6.34 13.45
C ASP A 123 27.89 -7.63 12.64
N PHE A 124 26.90 -8.48 12.98
CA PHE A 124 26.56 -9.69 12.23
C PHE A 124 26.10 -9.42 10.79
N ASP A 125 25.37 -8.34 10.55
CA ASP A 125 24.90 -7.95 9.21
C ASP A 125 26.03 -7.29 8.39
N ALA A 126 27.02 -6.67 9.06
CA ALA A 126 28.14 -6.01 8.42
C ALA A 126 29.32 -6.93 8.10
N ALA A 127 29.66 -7.85 9.01
CA ALA A 127 30.86 -8.69 8.94
C ALA A 127 30.58 -10.18 8.67
N GLY A 128 29.31 -10.59 8.72
CA GLY A 128 28.95 -12.01 8.78
C GLY A 128 29.25 -12.60 10.16
N TRP A 129 28.64 -13.75 10.43
CA TRP A 129 28.80 -14.46 11.70
C TRP A 129 29.29 -15.88 11.45
N ARG A 130 30.24 -16.35 12.24
CA ARG A 130 30.71 -17.73 12.24
C ARG A 130 30.53 -18.31 13.64
N PRO A 131 29.87 -19.48 13.79
CA PRO A 131 29.61 -20.08 15.10
C PRO A 131 30.92 -20.48 15.78
N SER A 132 30.89 -20.50 17.10
CA SER A 132 31.94 -21.16 17.89
C SER A 132 31.83 -22.68 17.75
N LYS A 133 32.95 -23.39 17.88
CA LYS A 133 32.98 -24.86 17.75
C LYS A 133 32.03 -25.52 18.76
N GLY A 134 31.05 -26.29 18.25
CA GLY A 134 30.05 -26.99 19.06
C GLY A 134 28.85 -26.12 19.47
N GLU A 135 28.68 -24.94 18.88
CA GLU A 135 27.53 -24.07 19.15
C GLU A 135 26.22 -24.69 18.63
N LEU A 136 25.18 -24.67 19.46
CA LEU A 136 23.88 -25.28 19.16
C LEU A 136 22.83 -24.20 18.85
N ASP A 137 21.94 -24.51 17.91
CA ASP A 137 20.77 -23.66 17.61
C ASP A 137 19.70 -23.73 18.70
N ARG A 138 18.60 -22.97 18.55
CA ARG A 138 17.48 -22.97 19.52
C ARG A 138 16.80 -24.34 19.73
N TYR A 139 17.05 -25.31 18.87
CA TYR A 139 16.51 -26.66 18.93
C TYR A 139 17.55 -27.68 19.40
N GLY A 140 18.74 -27.23 19.81
CA GLY A 140 19.83 -28.08 20.29
C GLY A 140 20.61 -28.79 19.19
N ARG A 141 20.51 -28.33 17.94
CA ARG A 141 21.25 -28.90 16.80
C ARG A 141 22.56 -28.14 16.60
N GLU A 142 23.65 -28.85 16.34
CA GLU A 142 24.94 -28.22 16.08
C GLU A 142 24.87 -27.37 14.81
N ILE A 143 25.31 -26.12 14.92
CA ILE A 143 25.37 -25.19 13.80
C ILE A 143 26.64 -25.52 13.01
N PRO A 144 26.54 -25.81 11.70
CA PRO A 144 27.71 -26.07 10.88
C PRO A 144 28.72 -24.92 10.93
N ASP A 145 30.01 -25.25 10.93
CA ASP A 145 31.07 -24.23 10.91
C ASP A 145 31.16 -23.57 9.52
N SER A 146 30.46 -22.45 9.35
CA SER A 146 30.40 -21.65 8.13
C SER A 146 30.28 -20.16 8.46
N GLU A 147 30.62 -19.30 7.51
CA GLU A 147 30.20 -17.90 7.56
C GLU A 147 28.72 -17.79 7.15
N TYR A 148 27.96 -17.04 7.93
CA TYR A 148 26.53 -16.82 7.75
C TYR A 148 26.27 -15.32 7.61
N GLY A 149 25.58 -14.93 6.54
CA GLY A 149 25.10 -13.56 6.35
C GLY A 149 23.63 -13.41 6.74
N THR A 150 23.11 -12.19 6.68
CA THR A 150 21.71 -11.85 7.05
C THR A 150 20.66 -12.79 6.44
N ARG A 151 20.86 -13.25 5.19
CA ARG A 151 19.94 -14.16 4.48
C ARG A 151 19.96 -15.60 5.01
N ASP A 152 21.02 -16.01 5.68
CA ASP A 152 21.19 -17.37 6.20
C ASP A 152 20.62 -17.52 7.61
N PHE A 153 20.47 -16.43 8.35
CA PHE A 153 19.86 -16.45 9.69
C PHE A 153 18.38 -16.82 9.66
N GLU A 154 17.58 -16.31 8.71
CA GLU A 154 16.16 -16.72 8.66
C GLU A 154 15.95 -18.15 8.16
N ARG A 155 16.94 -18.73 7.44
CA ARG A 155 16.80 -20.03 6.76
C ARG A 155 17.52 -21.18 7.45
N VAL A 156 18.71 -20.93 8.02
CA VAL A 156 19.62 -21.97 8.52
C VAL A 156 19.80 -21.89 10.03
N ILE A 157 19.82 -20.68 10.60
CA ILE A 157 20.10 -20.50 12.04
C ILE A 157 18.94 -19.81 12.71
N ALA A 158 18.07 -20.58 13.35
CA ALA A 158 17.06 -20.02 14.24
C ALA A 158 17.74 -19.49 15.52
N VAL A 159 18.40 -18.35 15.42
CA VAL A 159 19.12 -17.69 16.50
C VAL A 159 18.14 -17.20 17.55
N ARG A 160 18.59 -17.26 18.81
CA ARG A 160 17.90 -16.74 20.00
C ARG A 160 17.25 -15.39 19.71
N ALA A 161 16.13 -15.14 20.39
CA ALA A 161 15.40 -13.88 20.33
C ALA A 161 16.39 -12.70 20.35
N ARG A 162 16.23 -11.77 19.40
CA ARG A 162 17.05 -10.55 19.20
C ARG A 162 16.99 -9.56 20.38
N THR A 163 16.76 -10.01 21.61
CA THR A 163 16.26 -9.19 22.72
C THR A 163 17.10 -9.27 23.98
N GLU A 164 18.41 -9.50 23.90
CA GLU A 164 19.32 -9.27 25.03
C GLU A 164 20.63 -8.63 24.56
N ALA A 165 20.55 -7.33 24.28
CA ALA A 165 21.70 -6.44 24.24
C ALA A 165 21.27 -5.05 24.73
N PHE A 166 21.19 -4.90 26.05
CA PHE A 166 21.39 -3.66 26.79
C PHE A 166 22.21 -3.98 28.04
#